data_AF-A0A1Q4YLK4-F1
#
_entry.id   AF-A0A1Q4YLK4-F1
#
_cell.length_a   1.000
_cell.length_b   1.000
_cell.length_c   1.000
_cell.angle_alpha   90.00
_cell.angle_beta   90.00
_cell.angle_gamma   90.00
#
_symmetry.space_group_name_H-M   'P 1'
#
loop_
_entity.id
_entity.type
_entity.pdbx_description
1 polymer ?
#
loop_
_entity_poly.entity_id
_entity_poly.type
_entity_poly.pdbx_seq_one_letter_code
_entity_poly.pdbx_strand_id
1 'polypeptide(L)'
;MVRSTVRRIGSVTAAAALVLGLLVWPGPLGTWQRFAVAAANFSCGSLYSLQGTSTTASRTIWSINPANGAGTAFALFSGVVGTINALGIAPGGSAAYGVAANGTARTIYRYDTASGTTTAVAAVPDTPVTHGAVNPRNGFYYYGGSSGTR
;
A
#
# COMPACT_ATOMS: atom_id res chain seq x y z
N MET A 1 -29.03 8.14 50.28
CA MET A 1 -27.94 8.95 49.70
C MET A 1 -26.64 8.16 49.83
N VAL A 2 -26.18 7.52 48.75
CA VAL A 2 -24.93 6.75 48.72
C VAL A 2 -24.03 7.41 47.68
N ARG A 3 -22.95 8.05 48.11
CA ARG A 3 -21.90 8.58 47.23
C ARG A 3 -20.95 7.45 46.89
N SER A 4 -20.94 7.01 45.63
CA SER A 4 -19.96 6.08 45.09
C SER A 4 -18.77 6.84 44.51
N THR A 5 -17.60 6.61 45.09
CA THR A 5 -16.31 7.19 44.70
C THR A 5 -15.71 6.35 43.57
N VAL A 6 -15.68 6.88 42.34
CA VAL A 6 -15.04 6.21 41.20
C VAL A 6 -13.53 6.49 41.22
N ARG A 7 -12.74 5.45 41.52
CA ARG A 7 -11.27 5.43 41.40
C ARG A 7 -10.89 5.34 39.91
N ARG A 8 -10.27 6.39 39.36
CA ARG A 8 -9.62 6.33 38.04
C ARG A 8 -8.35 5.49 38.15
N ILE A 9 -8.31 4.35 37.47
CA ILE A 9 -7.10 3.56 37.26
C ILE A 9 -6.53 4.02 35.91
N GLY A 10 -5.43 4.76 35.96
CA GLY A 10 -4.67 5.14 34.77
C GLY A 10 -3.93 3.92 34.22
N SER A 11 -4.19 3.59 32.96
CA SER A 11 -3.45 2.58 32.21
C SER A 11 -2.19 3.22 31.62
N VAL A 12 -1.03 2.83 32.17
CA VAL A 12 0.28 3.09 31.61
C VAL A 12 0.62 1.90 30.71
N THR A 13 0.67 2.09 29.40
CA THR A 13 1.27 1.10 28.48
C THR A 13 2.65 1.58 28.05
N ALA A 14 3.62 0.76 28.44
CA ALA A 14 5.05 0.97 28.34
C ALA A 14 5.53 1.16 26.89
N ALA A 15 6.32 2.21 26.68
CA ALA A 15 7.24 2.28 25.54
C ALA A 15 8.50 1.49 25.91
N ALA A 16 8.62 0.26 25.39
CA ALA A 16 9.85 -0.50 25.49
C ALA A 16 10.85 0.07 24.45
N ALA A 17 11.73 0.97 24.90
CA ALA A 17 12.90 1.38 24.13
C ALA A 17 14.00 0.32 24.29
N LEU A 18 14.21 -0.49 23.25
CA LEU A 18 15.30 -1.46 23.21
C LEU A 18 16.62 -0.69 22.96
N VAL A 19 17.46 -0.60 23.98
CA VAL A 19 18.81 -0.05 23.88
C VAL A 19 19.71 -1.10 23.23
N LEU A 20 20.21 -0.81 22.03
CA LEU A 20 21.24 -1.60 21.35
C LEU A 20 22.59 -0.89 21.51
N GLY A 21 23.51 -1.55 22.21
CA GLY A 21 24.88 -1.07 22.42
C GLY A 21 25.66 -1.04 21.10
N LEU A 22 26.32 0.09 20.83
CA LEU A 22 27.25 0.24 19.70
C LEU A 22 28.63 -0.30 20.09
N LEU A 23 29.01 -1.43 19.49
CA LEU A 23 30.40 -1.86 19.39
C LEU A 23 31.00 -1.18 18.14
N VAL A 24 31.90 -0.22 18.32
CA VAL A 24 32.56 0.48 17.20
C VAL A 24 33.76 -0.36 16.73
N TRP A 25 33.62 -1.01 15.58
CA TRP A 25 34.74 -1.65 14.86
C TRP A 25 35.16 -0.73 13.69
N PRO A 26 36.45 -0.36 13.56
CA PRO A 26 36.93 0.37 12.39
C PRO A 26 37.17 -0.60 11.22
N GLY A 27 36.12 -0.93 10.49
CA GLY A 27 36.17 -1.68 9.23
C GLY A 27 35.86 -0.76 8.03
N PRO A 28 36.35 -1.09 6.82
CA PRO A 28 36.19 -0.24 5.65
C PRO A 28 34.71 -0.01 5.34
N LEU A 29 34.39 1.24 4.96
CA LEU A 29 33.05 1.78 4.73
C LEU A 29 32.31 1.00 3.64
N GLY A 30 31.71 -0.12 4.03
CA GLY A 30 30.77 -0.87 3.24
C GLY A 30 29.55 0.00 2.95
N THR A 31 29.12 0.02 1.70
CA THR A 31 27.86 0.63 1.26
C THR A 31 26.73 0.20 2.18
N TRP A 32 26.16 1.14 2.93
CA TRP A 32 24.99 0.91 3.77
C TRP A 32 23.87 0.31 2.92
N GLN A 33 23.66 -1.00 3.04
CA GLN A 33 22.44 -1.64 2.56
C GLN A 33 21.30 -1.03 3.36
N ARG A 34 20.52 -0.15 2.72
CA ARG A 34 19.27 0.34 3.30
C ARG A 34 18.36 -0.88 3.44
N PHE A 35 18.16 -1.32 4.68
CA PHE A 35 17.12 -2.32 4.96
C PHE A 35 15.78 -1.71 4.51
N ALA A 36 15.07 -2.40 3.63
CA ALA A 36 13.72 -2.02 3.26
C ALA A 36 12.87 -2.12 4.53
N VAL A 37 12.42 -0.98 5.04
CA VAL A 37 11.46 -0.97 6.15
C VAL A 37 10.14 -1.44 5.57
N ALA A 38 9.59 -2.53 6.11
CA ALA A 38 8.26 -3.00 5.79
C ALA A 38 7.27 -1.84 5.91
N ALA A 39 6.52 -1.58 4.84
CA ALA A 39 5.42 -0.63 4.93
C ALA A 39 4.37 -1.22 5.87
N ALA A 40 3.72 -0.36 6.67
CA ALA A 40 2.56 -0.78 7.44
C ALA A 40 1.50 -1.38 6.50
N ASN A 41 0.69 -2.31 7.00
CA ASN A 41 -0.43 -2.83 6.22
C ASN A 41 -1.48 -1.74 5.94
N PHE A 42 -2.23 -1.89 4.86
CA PHE A 42 -3.39 -1.05 4.59
C PHE A 42 -4.44 -1.21 5.69
N SER A 43 -4.88 -0.10 6.28
CA SER A 43 -5.85 -0.07 7.37
C SER A 43 -7.28 -0.11 6.85
N CYS A 44 -8.15 -0.94 7.45
CA CYS A 44 -9.57 -0.97 7.12
C CYS A 44 -10.31 0.33 7.49
N GLY A 45 -9.72 1.20 8.33
CA GLY A 45 -10.31 2.48 8.73
C GLY A 45 -9.96 3.67 7.82
N SER A 46 -9.14 3.47 6.79
CA SER A 46 -8.72 4.51 5.86
C SER A 46 -9.30 4.28 4.47
N LEU A 47 -9.51 5.36 3.73
CA LEU A 47 -9.81 5.29 2.30
C LEU A 47 -8.48 5.27 1.53
N TYR A 48 -8.44 4.58 0.40
CA TYR A 48 -7.25 4.54 -0.45
C TYR A 48 -7.59 4.88 -1.89
N SER A 49 -6.70 5.62 -2.53
CA SER A 49 -6.83 6.00 -3.93
C SER A 49 -5.48 5.92 -4.65
N LEU A 50 -5.53 5.85 -5.98
CA LEU A 50 -4.36 6.02 -6.83
C LEU A 50 -4.28 7.47 -7.29
N GLN A 51 -3.15 8.10 -7.05
CA GLN A 51 -2.86 9.45 -7.51
C GLN A 51 -1.45 9.53 -8.08
N GLY A 52 -1.28 10.36 -9.11
CA GLY A 52 -0.01 10.58 -9.79
C GLY A 52 -0.24 11.28 -11.13
N THR A 53 0.79 11.95 -11.64
CA THR A 53 0.76 12.59 -12.96
C THR A 53 1.06 11.56 -14.05
N SER A 54 0.53 11.75 -15.25
CA SER A 54 0.73 10.85 -16.40
C SER A 54 2.18 10.77 -16.88
N THR A 55 3.06 11.65 -16.37
CA THR A 55 4.42 11.85 -16.85
C THR A 55 5.46 10.95 -16.19
N THR A 56 5.14 10.31 -15.07
CA THR A 56 6.02 9.32 -14.43
C THR A 56 5.22 8.03 -14.35
N ALA A 57 5.75 6.94 -14.90
CA ALA A 57 5.12 5.62 -14.97
C ALA A 57 5.00 4.95 -13.57
N SER A 58 4.57 5.70 -12.56
CA SER A 58 4.45 5.27 -11.18
C SER A 58 3.26 6.01 -10.57
N ARG A 59 2.33 5.25 -9.98
CA ARG A 59 1.17 5.80 -9.27
C ARG A 59 1.36 5.56 -7.79
N THR A 60 1.22 6.62 -7.02
CA THR A 60 1.25 6.57 -5.57
C THR A 60 -0.12 6.13 -5.07
N ILE A 61 -0.14 5.19 -4.15
CA ILE A 61 -1.31 4.87 -3.35
C ILE A 61 -1.35 5.88 -2.20
N TRP A 62 -2.42 6.65 -2.13
CA TRP A 62 -2.66 7.62 -1.07
C TRP A 62 -3.64 7.05 -0.06
N SER A 63 -3.32 7.19 1.22
CA SER A 63 -4.31 7.03 2.29
C SER A 63 -5.02 8.35 2.50
N ILE A 64 -6.34 8.31 2.56
CA ILE A 64 -7.21 9.44 2.80
C ILE A 64 -7.94 9.19 4.11
N ASN A 65 -7.81 10.12 5.04
CA ASN A 65 -8.55 10.09 6.29
C ASN A 65 -10.04 10.37 5.99
N PRO A 66 -10.96 9.42 6.27
CA PRO A 66 -12.38 9.60 5.96
C PRO A 66 -13.05 10.70 6.80
N ALA A 67 -12.49 11.07 7.96
CA ALA A 67 -13.09 12.07 8.84
C ALA A 67 -12.88 13.51 8.35
N ASN A 68 -11.80 13.78 7.62
CA ASN A 68 -11.43 15.15 7.22
C ASN A 68 -10.88 15.28 5.79
N GLY A 69 -10.78 14.18 5.04
CA GLY A 69 -10.28 14.17 3.66
C GLY A 69 -8.76 14.38 3.53
N ALA A 70 -8.00 14.44 4.64
CA ALA A 70 -6.56 14.63 4.58
C ALA A 70 -5.88 13.44 3.90
N GLY A 71 -5.14 13.71 2.83
CA GLY A 71 -4.39 12.71 2.07
C GLY A 71 -2.93 12.64 2.49
N THR A 72 -2.39 11.44 2.61
CA THR A 72 -0.96 11.17 2.79
C THR A 72 -0.50 10.07 1.84
N ALA A 73 0.66 10.25 1.20
CA ALA A 73 1.27 9.21 0.39
C ALA A 73 1.59 7.99 1.27
N PHE A 74 1.14 6.82 0.86
CA PHE A 74 1.26 5.59 1.65
C PHE A 74 2.23 4.59 1.02
N ALA A 75 2.06 4.32 -0.27
CA ALA A 75 2.88 3.38 -1.01
C ALA A 75 3.05 3.82 -2.46
N LEU A 76 4.05 3.28 -3.15
CA LEU A 76 4.34 3.59 -4.55
C LEU A 76 4.42 2.30 -5.35
N PHE A 77 3.64 2.22 -6.43
CA PHE A 77 3.91 1.25 -7.48
C PHE A 77 5.14 1.70 -8.27
N SER A 78 6.29 1.11 -7.97
CA SER A 78 7.59 1.46 -8.55
C SER A 78 8.00 0.50 -9.66
N GLY A 79 8.84 0.97 -10.60
CA GLY A 79 9.34 0.14 -11.70
C GLY A 79 8.27 -0.31 -12.70
N VAL A 80 7.13 0.38 -12.73
CA VAL A 80 6.03 0.05 -13.63
C VAL A 80 6.25 0.69 -14.99
N VAL A 81 5.90 -0.02 -16.06
CA VAL A 81 5.82 0.55 -17.41
C VAL A 81 4.37 0.94 -17.70
N GLY A 82 4.12 2.25 -17.85
CA GLY A 82 2.81 2.81 -18.13
C GLY A 82 2.06 3.33 -16.91
N THR A 83 0.77 3.64 -17.10
CA THR A 83 -0.10 4.20 -16.04
C THR A 83 -0.90 3.10 -15.35
N ILE A 84 -0.82 3.02 -14.02
CA ILE A 84 -1.65 2.11 -13.21
C ILE A 84 -3.03 2.69 -12.91
N ASN A 85 -4.04 1.84 -13.09
CA ASN A 85 -5.42 2.01 -12.63
C ASN A 85 -5.87 0.79 -11.81
N ALA A 86 -7.17 0.73 -11.49
CA ALA A 86 -7.84 -0.46 -10.95
C ALA A 86 -7.31 -0.93 -9.60
N LEU A 87 -7.16 -0.03 -8.63
CA LEU A 87 -6.67 -0.38 -7.29
C LEU A 87 -7.55 -1.44 -6.62
N GLY A 88 -6.95 -2.55 -6.18
CA GLY A 88 -7.56 -3.51 -5.26
C GLY A 88 -6.64 -3.79 -4.08
N ILE A 89 -7.17 -3.88 -2.87
CA ILE A 89 -6.38 -4.13 -1.65
C ILE A 89 -6.73 -5.51 -1.10
N ALA A 90 -5.70 -6.32 -0.83
CA ALA A 90 -5.87 -7.67 -0.30
C ALA A 90 -6.46 -7.66 1.12
N PRO A 91 -7.16 -8.74 1.54
CA PRO A 91 -7.59 -8.92 2.92
C PRO A 91 -6.44 -8.74 3.91
N GLY A 92 -6.70 -8.06 5.03
CA GLY A 92 -5.68 -7.74 6.02
C GLY A 92 -4.65 -6.69 5.58
N GLY A 93 -4.82 -6.11 4.39
CA GLY A 93 -4.00 -5.00 3.91
C GLY A 93 -2.54 -5.39 3.63
N SER A 94 -2.26 -6.65 3.33
CA SER A 94 -0.90 -7.16 3.09
C SER A 94 -0.37 -6.88 1.70
N ALA A 95 -1.25 -6.50 0.77
CA ALA A 95 -0.88 -6.21 -0.60
C ALA A 95 -1.89 -5.27 -1.27
N ALA A 96 -1.44 -4.61 -2.33
CA ALA A 96 -2.29 -3.90 -3.27
C ALA A 96 -2.01 -4.37 -4.70
N TYR A 97 -3.04 -4.30 -5.54
CA TYR A 97 -3.02 -4.70 -6.94
C TYR A 97 -3.44 -3.51 -7.80
N GLY A 98 -2.90 -3.46 -9.00
CA GLY A 98 -3.32 -2.53 -10.03
C GLY A 98 -2.95 -3.05 -11.41
N VAL A 99 -3.56 -2.49 -12.45
CA VAL A 99 -3.25 -2.85 -13.84
C VAL A 99 -2.64 -1.65 -14.54
N ALA A 100 -1.45 -1.85 -15.11
CA ALA A 100 -0.81 -0.85 -15.97
C ALA A 100 -1.21 -1.05 -17.44
N ALA A 101 -1.47 0.06 -18.13
CA ALA A 101 -1.55 0.10 -19.58
C ALA A 101 -0.18 0.44 -20.17
N ASN A 102 0.36 -0.43 -21.02
CA ASN A 102 1.61 -0.22 -21.75
C ASN A 102 1.36 -0.43 -23.25
N GLY A 103 0.97 0.63 -23.95
CA GLY A 103 0.53 0.53 -25.35
C GLY A 103 -0.70 -0.39 -25.46
N THR A 104 -0.56 -1.46 -26.25
CA THR A 104 -1.58 -2.50 -26.45
C THR A 104 -1.41 -3.70 -25.50
N ALA A 105 -0.65 -3.56 -24.42
CA ALA A 105 -0.46 -4.60 -23.43
C ALA A 105 -0.96 -4.13 -22.06
N ARG A 106 -1.45 -5.08 -21.27
CA ARG A 106 -1.88 -4.85 -19.89
C ARG A 106 -1.10 -5.77 -18.97
N THR A 107 -0.65 -5.24 -17.84
CA THR A 107 0.10 -6.01 -16.85
C THR A 107 -0.45 -5.75 -15.45
N ILE A 108 -0.75 -6.82 -14.72
CA ILE A 108 -1.10 -6.74 -13.30
C ILE A 108 0.19 -6.57 -12.50
N TYR A 109 0.21 -5.58 -11.62
CA TYR A 109 1.25 -5.38 -10.62
C TYR A 109 0.69 -5.63 -9.23
N ARG A 110 1.52 -6.25 -8.38
CA ARG A 110 1.30 -6.45 -6.97
C ARG A 110 2.32 -5.64 -6.19
N TYR A 111 1.86 -4.83 -5.25
CA TYR A 111 2.66 -4.21 -4.22
C TYR A 111 2.53 -5.04 -2.94
N ASP A 112 3.65 -5.45 -2.36
CA ASP A 112 3.73 -6.16 -1.09
C ASP A 112 4.05 -5.18 0.04
N THR A 113 3.23 -5.12 1.09
CA THR A 113 3.47 -4.19 2.21
C THR A 113 4.66 -4.61 3.05
N ALA A 114 4.85 -5.92 3.26
CA ALA A 114 5.91 -6.44 4.11
C ALA A 114 7.30 -6.16 3.54
N SER A 115 7.48 -6.23 2.22
CA SER A 115 8.76 -5.91 1.58
C SER A 115 8.82 -4.52 0.94
N GLY A 116 7.69 -3.80 0.86
CA GLY A 116 7.58 -2.53 0.15
C GLY A 116 7.85 -2.64 -1.36
N THR A 117 7.78 -3.84 -1.94
CA THR A 117 8.21 -4.12 -3.32
C THR A 117 7.03 -4.21 -4.27
N THR A 118 7.21 -3.71 -5.50
CA THR A 118 6.27 -3.89 -6.61
C THR A 118 6.76 -4.97 -7.56
N THR A 119 5.90 -5.94 -7.89
CA THR A 119 6.21 -7.05 -8.81
C THR A 119 5.13 -7.19 -9.88
N ALA A 120 5.53 -7.44 -11.13
CA ALA A 120 4.59 -7.85 -12.18
C ALA A 120 4.14 -9.30 -11.95
N VAL A 121 2.83 -9.57 -12.11
CA VAL A 121 2.25 -10.90 -11.83
C VAL A 121 1.84 -11.61 -13.12
N ALA A 122 1.15 -10.93 -14.02
CA ALA A 122 0.68 -11.52 -15.28
C ALA A 122 0.43 -10.44 -16.34
N ALA A 123 0.65 -10.80 -17.60
CA ALA A 123 0.10 -10.08 -18.74
C ALA A 123 -1.37 -10.47 -18.91
N VAL A 124 -2.23 -9.51 -19.24
CA VAL A 124 -3.67 -9.71 -19.42
C VAL A 124 -4.14 -9.13 -20.76
N PRO A 125 -5.32 -9.56 -21.28
CA PRO A 125 -5.81 -9.08 -22.57
C PRO A 125 -5.89 -7.55 -22.65
N ASP A 126 -5.65 -7.02 -23.84
CA ASP A 126 -5.67 -5.59 -24.11
C ASP A 126 -7.09 -5.03 -24.14
N THR A 127 -7.67 -4.88 -22.96
CA THR A 127 -8.96 -4.23 -22.77
C THR A 127 -8.79 -3.00 -21.89
N PRO A 128 -9.59 -1.94 -22.09
CA PRO A 128 -9.58 -0.79 -21.20
C PRO A 128 -9.89 -1.23 -19.77
N VAL A 129 -8.90 -1.08 -18.88
CA VAL A 129 -9.06 -1.33 -17.45
C VAL A 129 -9.23 0.00 -16.73
N THR A 130 -10.40 0.17 -16.12
CA THR A 130 -10.80 1.37 -15.38
C THR A 130 -11.04 1.08 -13.90
N HIS A 131 -11.38 -0.15 -13.54
CA HIS A 131 -11.73 -0.55 -12.18
C HIS A 131 -11.05 -1.86 -11.78
N GLY A 132 -10.84 -2.03 -10.48
CA GLY A 132 -10.37 -3.27 -9.89
C GLY A 132 -10.81 -3.37 -8.44
N ALA A 133 -10.89 -4.60 -7.93
CA ALA A 133 -11.27 -4.90 -6.57
C ALA A 133 -10.77 -6.29 -6.18
N VAL A 134 -10.46 -6.49 -4.89
CA VAL A 134 -10.19 -7.83 -4.36
C VAL A 134 -11.45 -8.31 -3.65
N ASN A 135 -11.88 -9.54 -3.94
CA ASN A 135 -12.95 -10.18 -3.19
C ASN A 135 -12.40 -10.65 -1.83
N PRO A 136 -12.95 -10.15 -0.71
CA PRO A 136 -12.39 -10.45 0.60
C PRO A 136 -12.60 -11.90 1.05
N ARG A 137 -13.50 -12.65 0.42
CA ARG A 137 -13.79 -14.05 0.77
C ARG A 137 -12.79 -15.04 0.20
N ASN A 138 -12.30 -14.80 -1.01
CA ASN A 138 -11.40 -15.71 -1.72
C ASN A 138 -10.02 -15.09 -2.03
N GLY A 139 -9.85 -13.79 -1.79
CA GLY A 139 -8.60 -13.08 -2.06
C GLY A 139 -8.31 -12.85 -3.54
N PHE A 140 -9.23 -13.19 -4.45
CA PHE A 140 -9.04 -12.98 -5.88
C PHE A 140 -9.20 -11.51 -6.25
N TYR A 141 -8.27 -11.04 -7.08
CA TYR A 141 -8.32 -9.72 -7.67
C TYR A 141 -9.07 -9.77 -9.01
N TYR A 142 -10.12 -8.96 -9.09
CA TYR A 142 -10.93 -8.74 -10.28
C TYR A 142 -10.60 -7.36 -10.85
N TYR A 143 -10.56 -7.25 -12.18
CA TYR A 143 -10.34 -6.01 -12.89
C TYR A 143 -11.25 -5.96 -14.12
N GLY A 144 -11.54 -4.75 -14.59
CA GLY A 144 -12.35 -4.58 -15.78
C GLY A 144 -12.58 -3.12 -16.16
N GLY A 145 -13.31 -2.96 -17.26
CA GLY A 145 -13.72 -1.68 -17.80
C GLY A 145 -14.59 -1.88 -19.03
N SER A 146 -14.83 -0.81 -19.79
CA SER A 146 -15.70 -0.83 -20.96
C SER A 146 -14.89 -0.88 -22.25
N SER A 147 -15.24 -1.80 -23.15
CA SER A 147 -14.66 -1.91 -24.50
C SER A 147 -15.61 -1.48 -25.63
N GLY A 148 -16.68 -0.73 -25.32
CA GLY A 148 -17.67 -0.25 -26.30
C GLY A 148 -17.57 1.25 -26.59
N THR A 149 -17.92 1.64 -27.82
CA THR A 149 -18.20 3.05 -28.18
C THR A 149 -19.52 3.47 -27.54
N ARG A 150 -19.49 4.60 -26.82
CA ARG A 150 -20.70 5.26 -26.32
C ARG A 150 -21.38 6.07 -27.42
#